data_AF-A0A2I4GVD8-F1
#
_entry.id   AF-A0A2I4GVD8-F1
#
_cell.length_a   1.000
_cell.length_b   1.000
_cell.length_c   1.000
_cell.angle_alpha   90.00
_cell.angle_beta   90.00
_cell.angle_gamma   90.00
#
_symmetry.space_group_name_H-M   'P 1'
#
loop_
_entity.id
_entity.type
_entity.pdbx_description
1 polymer ?
#
loop_
_entity_poly.entity_id
_entity_poly.type
_entity_poly.pdbx_seq_one_letter_code
_entity_poly.pdbx_strand_id
1 'polypeptide(L)'
;MEQAETETVRVASEGVSREFKTLIDAEDLDSLKQLQHLILGRLQDSNAVLSHFNEYSEHCFDEVSGDFSRNTRLLRSMKSDLDYIFQKLRSMKSRILATYPDAFPDGSKEVLDRRPDLELPQ
;
A
#
# COMPACT_ATOMS: atom_id res chain seq x y z
N MET A 1 66.69 -5.01 -46.81
CA MET A 1 66.47 -4.22 -45.58
C MET A 1 64.98 -4.04 -45.35
N GLU A 2 64.25 -3.50 -46.33
CA GLU A 2 62.78 -3.31 -46.30
C GLU A 2 61.97 -4.60 -46.06
N GLN A 3 62.34 -5.72 -46.71
CA GLN A 3 61.68 -7.03 -46.49
C GLN A 3 61.89 -7.58 -45.06
N ALA A 4 63.02 -7.27 -44.44
CA ALA A 4 63.31 -7.72 -43.07
C ALA A 4 62.51 -6.90 -42.05
N GLU A 5 62.27 -5.61 -42.31
CA GLU A 5 61.40 -4.76 -41.48
C GLU A 5 59.93 -5.13 -41.60
N THR A 6 59.44 -5.49 -42.79
CA THR A 6 58.06 -5.99 -42.93
C THR A 6 57.83 -7.31 -42.20
N GLU A 7 58.84 -8.19 -42.19
CA GLU A 7 58.76 -9.48 -41.50
C GLU A 7 58.76 -9.30 -39.97
N THR A 8 59.58 -8.38 -39.43
CA THR A 8 59.59 -8.09 -37.99
C THR A 8 58.29 -7.45 -37.51
N VAL A 9 57.72 -6.52 -38.30
CA VAL A 9 56.41 -5.93 -37.99
C VAL A 9 55.30 -6.98 -38.02
N ARG A 10 55.33 -7.92 -38.97
CA ARG A 10 54.35 -9.02 -39.04
C ARG A 10 54.41 -9.91 -37.80
N VAL A 11 55.62 -10.34 -37.41
CA VAL A 11 55.82 -11.18 -36.22
C VAL A 11 55.40 -10.46 -34.94
N ALA A 12 55.71 -9.17 -34.82
CA ALA A 12 55.26 -8.35 -33.69
C ALA A 12 53.73 -8.23 -33.64
N SER A 13 53.08 -8.01 -34.80
CA SER A 13 51.63 -7.92 -34.90
C SER A 13 50.93 -9.25 -34.59
N GLU A 14 51.51 -10.38 -34.98
CA GLU A 14 51.02 -11.71 -34.62
C GLU A 14 51.16 -11.98 -33.12
N GLY A 15 52.27 -11.55 -32.50
CA GLY A 15 52.48 -11.61 -31.05
C GLY A 15 51.43 -10.80 -30.28
N VAL A 16 51.21 -9.55 -30.67
CA VAL A 16 50.18 -8.68 -30.08
C VAL A 16 48.79 -9.28 -30.26
N SER A 17 48.47 -9.82 -31.44
CA SER A 17 47.16 -10.45 -31.69
C SER A 17 46.93 -11.70 -30.85
N ARG A 18 47.97 -12.48 -30.55
CA ARG A 18 47.87 -13.64 -29.64
C ARG A 18 47.58 -13.21 -28.21
N GLU A 19 48.30 -12.23 -27.68
CA GLU A 19 48.03 -11.69 -26.35
C GLU A 19 46.64 -11.06 -26.27
N PHE A 20 46.18 -10.38 -27.32
CA PHE A 20 44.82 -9.84 -27.33
C PHE A 20 43.73 -10.93 -27.24
N LYS A 21 44.00 -12.14 -27.75
CA LYS A 21 43.07 -13.27 -27.67
C LYS A 21 43.05 -13.94 -26.30
N THR A 22 44.08 -13.78 -25.48
CA THR A 22 44.12 -14.32 -24.11
C THR A 22 43.45 -13.40 -23.10
N LEU A 23 43.22 -12.12 -23.45
CA LEU A 23 42.54 -11.14 -22.60
C LEU A 23 41.05 -11.44 -22.35
N ILE A 24 40.42 -12.27 -23.19
CA ILE A 24 39.01 -12.62 -23.07
C ILE A 24 38.90 -14.14 -23.05
N ASP A 25 38.42 -14.66 -21.93
CA ASP A 25 38.05 -16.06 -21.82
C ASP A 25 36.64 -16.27 -22.42
N ALA A 26 36.56 -17.14 -23.42
CA ALA A 26 35.31 -17.41 -24.13
C ALA A 26 34.33 -18.26 -23.31
N GLU A 27 34.84 -19.09 -22.39
CA GLU A 27 34.03 -19.91 -21.49
C GLU A 27 33.40 -19.04 -20.40
N ASP A 28 34.14 -18.07 -19.87
CA ASP A 28 33.60 -17.05 -18.94
C ASP A 28 32.51 -16.21 -19.62
N LEU A 29 32.72 -15.83 -20.89
CA LEU A 29 31.73 -15.05 -21.65
C LEU A 29 30.43 -15.84 -21.88
N ASP A 30 30.53 -17.14 -22.20
CA ASP A 30 29.34 -17.99 -22.36
C ASP A 30 28.66 -18.23 -21.01
N SER A 31 29.43 -18.47 -19.95
CA SER A 31 28.92 -18.59 -18.58
C SER A 31 28.18 -17.34 -18.13
N LEU A 32 28.72 -16.15 -18.42
CA LEU A 32 28.08 -14.87 -18.14
C LEU A 32 26.77 -14.73 -18.91
N LYS A 33 26.75 -15.11 -20.20
CA LYS A 33 25.56 -15.10 -21.02
C LYS A 33 24.49 -16.06 -20.46
N GLN A 34 24.86 -17.27 -20.06
CA GLN A 34 23.93 -18.22 -19.46
C GLN A 34 23.34 -17.69 -18.15
N LEU A 35 24.17 -17.07 -17.30
CA LEU A 35 23.72 -16.46 -16.06
C LEU A 35 22.75 -15.30 -16.32
N GLN A 36 23.00 -14.47 -17.35
CA GLN A 36 22.09 -13.40 -17.75
C GLN A 36 20.73 -13.94 -18.20
N HIS A 37 20.68 -15.05 -18.96
CA HIS A 37 19.42 -15.68 -19.35
C HIS A 37 18.66 -16.24 -18.14
N LEU A 38 19.37 -16.85 -17.18
CA LEU A 38 18.77 -17.32 -15.93
C LEU A 38 18.18 -16.16 -15.11
N ILE A 39 18.93 -15.07 -14.97
CA ILE A 39 18.46 -13.85 -14.27
C ILE A 39 17.22 -13.30 -14.99
N LEU A 40 17.26 -13.19 -16.31
CA LEU A 40 16.14 -12.70 -17.10
C LEU A 40 14.88 -13.55 -16.90
N GLY A 41 14.99 -14.88 -16.99
CA GLY A 41 13.87 -15.79 -16.77
C GLY A 41 13.28 -15.65 -15.37
N ARG A 42 14.12 -15.58 -14.33
CA ARG A 42 13.66 -15.36 -12.95
C ARG A 42 12.94 -14.03 -12.76
N LEU A 43 13.43 -12.96 -13.40
CA LEU A 43 12.78 -11.66 -13.36
C LEU A 43 11.43 -11.66 -14.09
N GLN A 44 11.33 -12.37 -15.22
CA GLN A 44 10.09 -12.55 -15.95
C GLN A 44 9.05 -13.33 -15.12
N ASP A 45 9.46 -14.44 -14.50
CA ASP A 45 8.61 -15.24 -13.62
C ASP A 45 8.11 -14.42 -12.43
N SER A 46 9.02 -13.67 -11.78
CA SER A 46 8.66 -12.80 -10.66
C SER A 46 7.69 -11.71 -11.07
N ASN A 47 7.85 -11.12 -12.26
CA ASN A 47 6.97 -10.07 -12.76
C ASN A 47 5.57 -10.63 -13.07
N ALA A 48 5.49 -11.84 -13.63
CA ALA A 48 4.21 -12.52 -13.86
C ALA A 48 3.45 -12.76 -12.54
N VAL A 49 4.15 -13.25 -11.50
CA VAL A 49 3.56 -13.46 -10.18
C VAL A 49 3.07 -12.14 -9.56
N LEU A 50 3.87 -11.08 -9.64
CA LEU A 50 3.48 -9.76 -9.11
C LEU A 50 2.29 -9.16 -9.87
N SER A 51 2.24 -9.33 -11.19
CA SER A 51 1.11 -8.86 -12.01
C SER A 51 -0.19 -9.54 -11.60
N HIS A 52 -0.17 -10.88 -11.46
CA HIS A 52 -1.31 -11.64 -10.99
C HIS A 52 -1.70 -11.26 -9.55
N PHE A 53 -0.73 -11.03 -8.66
CA PHE A 53 -1.01 -10.57 -7.30
C PHE A 53 -1.69 -9.19 -7.29
N ASN A 54 -1.22 -8.26 -8.12
CA ASN A 54 -1.81 -6.93 -8.24
C ASN A 54 -3.27 -7.03 -8.69
N GLU A 55 -3.54 -7.76 -9.78
CA GLU A 55 -4.90 -7.99 -10.29
C GLU A 55 -5.81 -8.64 -9.23
N TYR A 56 -5.33 -9.68 -8.55
CA TYR A 56 -6.08 -10.34 -7.50
C TYR A 56 -6.38 -9.41 -6.32
N SER A 57 -5.38 -8.64 -5.87
CA SER A 57 -5.54 -7.72 -4.74
C SER A 57 -6.51 -6.58 -5.05
N GLU A 58 -6.51 -6.09 -6.30
CA GLU A 58 -7.47 -5.09 -6.79
C GLU A 58 -8.89 -5.66 -6.77
N HIS A 59 -9.09 -6.86 -7.31
CA HIS A 59 -10.39 -7.53 -7.29
C HIS A 59 -10.93 -7.72 -5.86
N CYS A 60 -10.11 -8.23 -4.94
CA CYS A 60 -10.50 -8.39 -3.54
C CYS A 60 -10.87 -7.05 -2.88
N PHE A 61 -10.16 -5.97 -3.22
CA PHE A 61 -10.49 -4.64 -2.72
C PHE A 61 -11.83 -4.14 -3.27
N ASP A 62 -12.07 -4.31 -4.57
CA ASP A 62 -13.31 -3.88 -5.22
C ASP A 62 -14.55 -4.61 -4.68
N GLU A 63 -14.41 -5.89 -4.34
CA GLU A 63 -15.49 -6.68 -3.73
C GLU A 63 -15.96 -6.10 -2.38
N VAL A 64 -15.04 -5.56 -1.56
CA VAL A 64 -15.35 -5.14 -0.19
C VAL A 64 -15.45 -3.62 0.00
N SER A 65 -14.81 -2.82 -0.84
CA SER A 65 -14.70 -1.36 -0.68
C SER A 65 -16.08 -0.67 -0.72
N GLY A 66 -16.97 -1.15 -1.59
CA GLY A 66 -18.34 -0.65 -1.71
C GLY A 66 -19.16 -0.88 -0.45
N ASP A 67 -19.03 -2.05 0.18
CA ASP A 67 -19.71 -2.40 1.42
C ASP A 67 -19.18 -1.57 2.60
N PHE A 68 -17.85 -1.40 2.70
CA PHE A 68 -17.29 -0.52 3.72
C PHE A 68 -17.79 0.92 3.57
N SER A 69 -17.84 1.44 2.34
CA SER A 69 -18.35 2.79 2.08
C SER A 69 -19.83 2.93 2.49
N ARG A 70 -20.67 1.97 2.11
CA ARG A 70 -22.09 1.93 2.52
C ARG A 70 -22.26 1.83 4.03
N ASN A 71 -21.59 0.87 4.67
CA ASN A 71 -21.71 0.63 6.11
C ASN A 71 -21.23 1.85 6.91
N THR A 72 -20.15 2.49 6.47
CA THR A 72 -19.66 3.71 7.11
C THR A 72 -20.67 4.87 6.98
N ARG A 73 -21.33 5.02 5.82
CA ARG A 73 -22.41 6.02 5.65
C ARG A 73 -23.61 5.73 6.56
N LEU A 74 -24.01 4.46 6.66
CA LEU A 74 -25.09 4.04 7.55
C LEU A 74 -24.77 4.35 9.01
N LEU A 75 -23.56 4.00 9.49
CA LEU A 75 -23.12 4.29 10.85
C LEU A 75 -23.12 5.79 11.16
N ARG A 76 -22.72 6.64 10.19
CA ARG A 76 -22.80 8.10 10.35
C ARG A 76 -24.25 8.58 10.49
N SER A 77 -25.16 8.06 9.66
CA SER A 77 -26.59 8.39 9.76
C SER A 77 -27.16 7.99 11.13
N MET A 78 -26.89 6.75 11.56
CA MET A 78 -27.35 6.25 12.86
C MET A 78 -26.81 7.09 14.02
N LYS A 79 -25.54 7.53 13.95
CA LYS A 79 -24.98 8.47 14.94
C LYS A 79 -25.78 9.76 14.98
N SER A 80 -26.03 10.40 13.83
CA SER A 80 -26.81 11.64 13.75
C SER A 80 -28.23 11.47 14.30
N ASP A 81 -28.88 10.35 14.00
CA ASP A 81 -30.22 10.04 14.52
C ASP A 81 -30.20 9.89 16.05
N LEU A 82 -29.21 9.19 16.61
CA LEU A 82 -29.02 9.07 18.05
C LEU A 82 -28.76 10.43 18.70
N ASP A 83 -27.87 11.25 18.13
CA ASP A 83 -27.58 12.59 18.63
C ASP A 83 -28.86 13.44 18.71
N TYR A 84 -29.69 13.38 17.67
CA TYR A 84 -30.99 14.07 17.64
C TYR A 84 -31.97 13.54 18.69
N ILE A 85 -32.08 12.22 18.85
CA ILE A 85 -32.93 11.58 19.88
C ILE A 85 -32.50 12.04 21.27
N PHE A 86 -31.20 12.01 21.59
CA PHE A 86 -30.69 12.45 22.88
C PHE A 86 -30.95 13.94 23.13
N GLN A 87 -30.74 14.78 22.12
CA GLN A 87 -31.07 16.21 22.22
C GLN A 87 -32.56 16.43 22.52
N LYS A 88 -33.46 15.70 21.83
CA LYS A 88 -34.90 15.78 22.09
C LYS A 88 -35.27 15.29 23.49
N LEU A 89 -34.70 14.18 23.94
CA LEU A 89 -34.95 13.66 25.29
C LEU A 89 -34.51 14.66 26.37
N ARG A 90 -33.32 15.28 26.24
CA ARG A 90 -32.86 16.32 27.16
C ARG A 90 -33.78 17.54 27.16
N SER A 91 -34.19 17.99 25.97
CA SER A 91 -35.12 19.12 25.83
C SER A 91 -36.46 18.84 26.50
N MET A 92 -37.01 17.63 26.32
CA MET A 92 -38.25 17.20 26.96
C MET A 92 -38.10 17.12 28.47
N LYS A 93 -37.03 16.50 28.98
CA LYS A 93 -36.75 16.41 30.41
C LYS A 93 -36.65 17.80 31.05
N SER A 94 -35.92 18.73 30.43
CA SER A 94 -35.80 20.11 30.91
C SER A 94 -37.15 20.81 30.99
N ARG A 95 -38.00 20.67 29.96
CA ARG A 95 -39.35 21.24 29.96
C ARG A 95 -40.24 20.66 31.05
N ILE A 96 -40.20 19.34 31.28
CA ILE A 96 -41.00 18.70 32.33
C ILE A 96 -40.54 19.18 33.70
N LEU A 97 -39.24 19.22 33.97
CA LEU A 97 -38.68 19.74 35.23
C LEU A 97 -39.08 21.20 35.49
N ALA A 98 -39.09 22.05 34.44
CA ALA A 98 -39.51 23.44 34.56
C ALA A 98 -41.02 23.59 34.83
N THR A 99 -41.85 22.66 34.33
CA THR A 99 -43.31 22.72 34.46
C THR A 99 -43.81 22.03 35.74
N TYR A 100 -43.14 20.96 36.15
CA TYR A 100 -43.48 20.10 37.29
C TYR A 100 -42.20 19.78 38.08
N PRO A 101 -41.74 20.69 38.94
CA PRO A 101 -40.48 20.52 39.68
C PRO A 101 -40.50 19.30 40.62
N ASP A 102 -41.68 18.91 41.08
CA ASP A 102 -41.85 17.77 42.00
C ASP A 102 -41.94 16.41 41.28
N ALA A 103 -41.92 16.40 39.93
CA ALA A 103 -42.11 15.18 39.14
C ALA A 103 -40.90 14.22 39.17
N PHE A 104 -39.72 14.70 39.58
CA PHE A 104 -38.49 13.90 39.64
C PHE A 104 -37.77 14.10 40.98
N PRO A 105 -38.08 13.29 42.01
CA PRO A 105 -37.35 13.32 43.28
C PRO A 105 -35.85 12.99 43.07
N ASP A 106 -35.00 13.61 43.88
CA ASP A 106 -33.54 13.71 43.72
C ASP A 106 -32.76 12.41 43.47
N GLY A 107 -33.33 11.25 43.82
CA GLY A 107 -32.74 9.93 43.58
C GLY A 107 -32.70 9.49 42.10
N SER A 108 -33.28 10.26 41.17
CA SER A 108 -33.27 9.97 39.72
C SER A 108 -32.24 10.79 38.92
N LYS A 109 -31.45 11.64 39.60
CA LYS A 109 -30.50 12.57 38.97
C LYS A 109 -29.23 11.91 38.39
N GLU A 110 -28.98 10.63 38.69
CA GLU A 110 -27.69 9.97 38.39
C GLU A 110 -27.56 9.33 37.00
N VAL A 111 -28.63 9.25 36.20
CA VAL A 111 -28.50 8.82 34.80
C VAL A 111 -28.12 10.02 33.93
N LEU A 112 -26.95 10.60 34.20
CA LEU A 112 -26.32 11.58 33.31
C LEU A 112 -25.57 10.82 32.23
N ASP A 113 -25.86 11.14 30.97
CA ASP A 113 -25.15 10.66 29.80
C ASP A 113 -23.69 11.16 29.86
N ARG A 114 -22.75 10.28 30.22
CA ARG A 114 -21.34 10.62 30.50
C ARG A 114 -20.48 10.85 29.24
N ARG A 115 -21.09 11.03 28.06
CA ARG A 115 -20.34 11.24 26.82
C ARG A 115 -19.88 12.70 26.72
N PRO A 116 -18.55 12.95 26.67
CA PRO A 116 -17.97 14.29 26.82
C PRO A 116 -18.21 15.24 25.63
N ASP A 117 -18.64 14.73 24.48
CA ASP A 117 -18.83 15.46 23.22
C ASP A 117 -20.25 16.04 23.03
N LEU A 118 -21.22 15.67 23.88
CA LEU A 118 -22.62 16.07 23.74
C LEU A 118 -23.08 17.19 24.71
N GLU A 119 -22.23 17.60 25.66
CA GLU A 119 -22.57 18.58 26.70
C GLU A 119 -22.20 20.03 26.31
N LEU A 120 -21.60 20.23 25.14
CA LEU A 120 -21.25 21.57 24.64
C LEU A 120 -22.25 21.98 23.55
N PRO A 121 -23.09 22.99 23.78
CA PRO A 121 -23.76 23.69 22.69
C PRO A 121 -22.69 24.29 21.77
N GLN A 122 -22.78 24.02 20.46
CA GLN A 122 -22.18 24.93 19.47
C GLN A 122 -23.10 26.13 19.25
#